data_AF-A0A5J4V6Y0-F1
#
_entry.id   AF-A0A5J4V6Y0-F1
#
_cell.length_a   1.000
_cell.length_b   1.000
_cell.length_c   1.000
_cell.angle_alpha   90.00
_cell.angle_beta   90.00
_cell.angle_gamma   90.00
#
_symmetry.space_group_name_H-M   'P 1'
#
loop_
_entity.id
_entity.type
_entity.pdbx_description
1 polymer ?
#
loop_
_entity_poly.entity_id
_entity_poly.type
_entity_poly.pdbx_seq_one_letter_code
_entity_poly.pdbx_strand_id
1 'polypeptide(L)'
;MASCANATKYKMCCDDLDLNSRYTTKDNPALKQYNPFVLIQEQWNKEVSSYNNQETNARRDIQDNVNQADFEYFRDIIKGGQCWFCEVRFTNKNLPTLDRIDNGLGYSKNNVQLACQWCNVKSENRHPFVTKGLIQLKRYYLAK
;
A
#
# COMPACT_ATOMS: atom_id res chain seq x y z
N MET A 1 36.96 -2.77 4.73
CA MET A 1 36.69 -1.40 5.22
C MET A 1 35.82 -0.54 4.29
N ALA A 2 35.59 -0.92 3.03
CA ALA A 2 34.72 -0.16 2.11
C ALA A 2 33.21 -0.19 2.47
N SER A 3 32.72 -1.27 3.12
CA SER A 3 31.30 -1.36 3.50
C SER A 3 30.90 -0.33 4.56
N CYS A 4 31.77 -0.06 5.53
CA CYS A 4 31.50 0.93 6.57
C CYS A 4 31.48 2.36 6.02
N ALA A 5 32.39 2.70 5.10
CA ALA A 5 32.43 4.03 4.49
C ALA A 5 31.18 4.31 3.63
N ASN A 6 30.69 3.30 2.89
CA ASN A 6 29.46 3.42 2.11
C ASN A 6 28.23 3.52 3.03
N ALA A 7 28.15 2.71 4.09
CA ALA A 7 27.07 2.80 5.06
C ALA A 7 27.01 4.19 5.73
N THR A 8 28.16 4.77 6.08
CA THR A 8 28.22 6.14 6.62
C THR A 8 27.74 7.17 5.61
N LYS A 9 28.16 7.07 4.33
CA LYS A 9 27.69 7.98 3.27
C LYS A 9 26.18 7.90 3.05
N TYR A 10 25.62 6.68 2.98
CA TYR A 10 24.17 6.50 2.85
C TYR A 10 23.43 7.05 4.07
N LYS A 11 23.95 6.80 5.28
CA LYS A 11 23.38 7.36 6.51
C LYS A 11 23.37 8.89 6.51
N MET A 12 24.43 9.54 6.04
CA MET A 12 24.49 11.01 5.96
C MET A 12 23.60 11.58 4.85
N CYS A 13 23.40 10.86 3.75
CA CYS A 13 22.58 11.32 2.63
C CYS A 13 21.06 11.16 2.87
N CYS A 14 20.69 10.27 3.78
CA CYS A 14 19.32 9.91 4.14
C CYS A 14 19.08 10.02 5.66
N ASP A 15 19.75 10.96 6.32
CA ASP A 15 19.66 11.15 7.77
C ASP A 15 18.27 11.62 8.22
N ASP A 16 17.58 12.37 7.36
CA ASP A 16 16.20 12.84 7.52
C ASP A 16 15.16 11.95 6.81
N LEU A 17 15.53 10.74 6.36
CA LEU A 17 14.57 9.80 5.78
C LEU A 17 13.57 9.34 6.85
N ASP A 18 12.31 9.68 6.67
CA ASP A 18 11.20 9.22 7.49
C ASP A 18 10.31 8.25 6.68
N LEU A 19 10.26 7.00 7.12
CA LEU A 19 9.45 5.96 6.47
C LEU A 19 7.94 6.24 6.53
N ASN A 20 7.49 7.12 7.42
CA ASN A 20 6.09 7.50 7.56
C ASN A 20 5.79 8.88 6.92
N SER A 21 6.79 9.49 6.27
CA SER A 21 6.61 10.74 5.54
C SER A 21 5.99 10.49 4.16
N ARG A 22 5.21 11.48 3.71
CA ARG A 22 4.62 11.48 2.37
C ARG A 22 5.55 12.19 1.38
N TYR A 23 6.45 11.41 0.77
CA TYR A 23 7.25 11.90 -0.34
C TYR A 23 6.47 11.81 -1.66
N THR A 24 6.09 12.96 -2.24
CA THR A 24 5.47 13.06 -3.57
C THR A 24 6.46 13.59 -4.60
N THR A 25 6.51 13.01 -5.79
CA THR A 25 7.41 13.44 -6.86
C THR A 25 6.95 14.75 -7.50
N LYS A 26 7.88 15.52 -8.08
CA LYS A 26 7.55 16.70 -8.88
C LYS A 26 6.77 16.32 -10.15
N ASP A 27 7.07 15.16 -10.70
CA ASP A 27 6.54 14.68 -11.99
C ASP A 27 5.10 14.16 -11.95
N ASN A 28 4.53 13.98 -10.76
CA ASN A 28 3.13 13.58 -10.62
C ASN A 28 2.31 14.64 -9.87
N PRO A 29 2.03 15.81 -10.50
CA PRO A 29 1.27 16.88 -9.89
C PRO A 29 -0.16 16.47 -9.51
N ALA A 30 -0.70 15.42 -10.12
CA ALA A 30 -2.00 14.86 -9.74
C ALA A 30 -1.98 14.10 -8.41
N LEU A 31 -0.81 13.83 -7.82
CA LEU A 31 -0.68 13.42 -6.42
C LEU A 31 -0.49 14.60 -5.47
N LYS A 32 -0.22 15.80 -6.00
CA LYS A 32 -0.17 17.07 -5.25
C LYS A 32 -1.57 17.69 -5.15
N GLN A 33 -2.32 17.73 -6.24
CA GLN A 33 -3.72 18.15 -6.23
C GLN A 33 -4.58 17.01 -5.69
N TYR A 34 -5.06 17.17 -4.46
CA TYR A 34 -5.83 16.13 -3.79
C TYR A 34 -7.28 16.10 -4.28
N ASN A 35 -7.61 15.07 -5.05
CA ASN A 35 -8.99 14.65 -5.31
C ASN A 35 -9.16 13.20 -4.81
N PRO A 36 -9.86 12.98 -3.68
CA PRO A 36 -9.94 11.67 -3.06
C PRO A 36 -10.62 10.64 -3.97
N PHE A 37 -10.12 9.41 -3.93
CA PHE A 37 -10.87 8.28 -4.46
C PHE A 37 -12.12 8.05 -3.59
N VAL A 38 -13.28 7.83 -4.24
CA VAL A 38 -14.54 7.50 -3.57
C VAL A 38 -14.92 6.08 -3.97
N LEU A 39 -14.86 5.16 -3.00
CA LEU A 39 -15.28 3.78 -3.21
C LEU A 39 -16.81 3.73 -3.32
N ILE A 40 -17.32 3.12 -4.38
CA ILE A 40 -18.75 2.81 -4.55
C ILE A 40 -19.02 1.31 -4.39
N GLN A 41 -20.25 0.95 -4.01
CA GLN A 41 -20.63 -0.43 -3.71
C GLN A 41 -20.31 -1.41 -4.85
N GLU A 42 -20.56 -1.02 -6.11
CA GLU A 42 -20.31 -1.88 -7.26
C GLU A 42 -18.82 -2.23 -7.41
N GLN A 43 -17.93 -1.26 -7.17
CA GLN A 43 -16.48 -1.49 -7.18
C GLN A 43 -16.09 -2.44 -6.04
N TRP A 44 -16.62 -2.21 -4.84
CA TRP A 44 -16.37 -3.07 -3.69
C TRP A 44 -16.78 -4.52 -3.94
N ASN A 45 -17.96 -4.74 -4.53
CA ASN A 45 -18.45 -6.08 -4.85
C ASN A 45 -17.52 -6.79 -5.85
N LYS A 46 -16.98 -6.07 -6.83
CA LYS A 46 -15.99 -6.60 -7.78
C LYS A 46 -14.67 -6.97 -7.09
N GLU A 47 -14.18 -6.11 -6.19
CA GLU A 47 -12.96 -6.35 -5.40
C GLU A 47 -13.11 -7.59 -4.51
N VAL A 48 -14.19 -7.68 -3.72
CA VAL A 48 -14.50 -8.86 -2.89
C VAL A 48 -14.52 -10.14 -3.72
N SER A 49 -15.16 -10.10 -4.89
CA SER A 49 -15.21 -11.26 -5.80
C SER A 49 -13.82 -11.64 -6.30
N SER A 50 -12.99 -10.66 -6.63
CA SER A 50 -11.60 -10.86 -7.04
C SER A 50 -10.76 -11.52 -5.94
N TYR A 51 -10.84 -11.01 -4.71
CA TYR A 51 -10.11 -11.59 -3.57
C TYR A 51 -10.55 -13.03 -3.30
N ASN A 52 -11.86 -13.31 -3.27
CA ASN A 52 -12.35 -14.67 -3.07
C ASN A 52 -11.92 -15.63 -4.18
N ASN A 53 -11.90 -15.18 -5.44
CA ASN A 53 -11.39 -15.98 -6.55
C ASN A 53 -9.89 -16.29 -6.39
N GLN A 54 -9.09 -15.32 -5.94
CA GLN A 54 -7.66 -15.53 -5.69
C GLN A 54 -7.43 -16.57 -4.58
N GLU A 55 -8.15 -16.46 -3.47
CA GLU A 55 -8.04 -17.40 -2.35
C GLU A 55 -8.53 -18.80 -2.72
N THR A 56 -9.64 -18.90 -3.45
CA THR A 56 -10.17 -20.17 -3.97
C THR A 56 -9.17 -20.85 -4.91
N ASN A 57 -8.57 -20.10 -5.84
CA ASN A 57 -7.55 -20.62 -6.76
C ASN A 57 -6.29 -21.09 -6.02
N ALA A 58 -5.96 -20.44 -4.90
CA ALA A 58 -4.87 -20.84 -4.02
C ALA A 58 -5.25 -21.95 -3.02
N ARG A 59 -6.50 -22.47 -3.07
CA ARG A 59 -7.06 -23.47 -2.14
C ARG A 59 -6.98 -23.04 -0.68
N ARG A 60 -7.13 -21.74 -0.41
CA ARG A 60 -7.20 -21.17 0.94
C ARG A 60 -8.64 -21.03 1.41
N ASP A 61 -8.81 -21.01 2.73
CA ASP A 61 -10.11 -20.76 3.34
C ASP A 61 -10.57 -19.32 3.08
N ILE A 62 -11.86 -19.15 2.81
CA ILE A 62 -12.52 -17.88 2.51
C ILE A 62 -13.61 -17.51 3.52
N GLN A 63 -13.84 -18.33 4.55
CA GLN A 63 -14.94 -18.14 5.49
C GLN A 63 -14.90 -16.77 6.17
N ASP A 64 -13.71 -16.33 6.57
CA ASP A 64 -13.49 -15.05 7.28
C ASP A 64 -13.00 -13.92 6.36
N ASN A 65 -13.11 -14.08 5.04
CA ASN A 65 -12.74 -13.03 4.11
C ASN A 65 -13.69 -11.83 4.20
N VAL A 66 -13.16 -10.67 3.82
CA VAL A 66 -13.95 -9.46 3.58
C VAL A 66 -15.10 -9.77 2.64
N ASN A 67 -16.25 -9.20 2.94
CA ASN A 67 -17.48 -9.45 2.18
C ASN A 67 -18.18 -8.15 1.81
N GLN A 68 -19.29 -8.27 1.07
CA GLN A 68 -20.02 -7.11 0.54
C GLN A 68 -20.56 -6.20 1.66
N ALA A 69 -20.87 -6.75 2.84
CA ALA A 69 -21.36 -5.98 3.99
C ALA A 69 -20.28 -5.12 4.66
N ASP A 70 -19.00 -5.40 4.41
CA ASP A 70 -17.89 -4.57 4.91
C ASP A 70 -17.69 -3.27 4.11
N PHE A 71 -18.57 -2.97 3.14
CA PHE A 71 -18.46 -1.81 2.26
C PHE A 71 -18.26 -0.49 3.01
N GLU A 72 -19.12 -0.20 3.99
CA GLU A 72 -19.08 1.09 4.69
C GLU A 72 -17.77 1.26 5.47
N TYR A 73 -17.33 0.18 6.12
CA TYR A 73 -16.04 0.13 6.81
C TYR A 73 -14.89 0.46 5.85
N PHE A 74 -14.80 -0.23 4.70
CA PHE A 74 -13.72 -0.01 3.76
C PHE A 74 -13.79 1.35 3.05
N ARG A 75 -14.98 1.84 2.74
CA ARG A 75 -15.20 3.18 2.17
C ARG A 75 -14.64 4.25 3.10
N ASP A 76 -14.91 4.16 4.39
CA ASP A 76 -14.53 5.19 5.36
C ASP A 76 -13.03 5.18 5.63
N ILE A 77 -12.41 4.00 5.80
CA ILE A 77 -10.95 3.91 5.98
C ILE A 77 -10.18 4.30 4.72
N ILE A 78 -10.70 4.03 3.51
CA ILE A 78 -10.05 4.43 2.26
C ILE A 78 -10.12 5.95 2.07
N LYS A 79 -11.25 6.57 2.37
CA LYS A 79 -11.46 8.03 2.22
C LYS A 79 -10.50 8.85 3.09
N GLY A 80 -10.25 8.41 4.32
CA GLY A 80 -9.32 9.05 5.25
C GLY A 80 -7.89 8.51 5.18
N GLY A 81 -7.70 7.35 4.57
CA GLY A 81 -6.47 6.58 4.63
C GLY A 81 -5.43 6.94 3.57
N GLN A 82 -4.32 6.21 3.64
CA GLN A 82 -3.21 6.31 2.71
C GLN A 82 -2.54 4.94 2.54
N CYS A 83 -1.72 4.81 1.51
CA CYS A 83 -0.96 3.59 1.28
C CYS A 83 0.07 3.38 2.40
N TRP A 84 0.05 2.22 3.04
CA TRP A 84 0.99 1.83 4.10
C TRP A 84 2.46 1.92 3.67
N PHE A 85 2.74 1.64 2.40
CA PHE A 85 4.11 1.59 1.88
C PHE A 85 4.69 2.94 1.48
N CYS A 86 3.86 3.88 0.99
CA CYS A 86 4.35 5.14 0.45
C CYS A 86 3.70 6.40 1.03
N GLU A 87 2.76 6.22 1.95
CA GLU A 87 2.07 7.28 2.70
C GLU A 87 1.30 8.28 1.82
N VAL A 88 1.13 7.98 0.52
CA VAL A 88 0.31 8.77 -0.40
C VAL A 88 -1.16 8.39 -0.25
N ARG A 89 -2.01 9.40 -0.11
CA ARG A 89 -3.47 9.26 -0.09
C ARG A 89 -4.01 8.67 -1.39
N PHE A 90 -5.16 8.03 -1.29
CA PHE A 90 -5.81 7.42 -2.45
C PHE A 90 -6.51 8.46 -3.31
N THR A 91 -6.31 8.34 -4.62
CA THR A 91 -6.93 9.18 -5.66
C THR A 91 -7.30 8.32 -6.85
N ASN A 92 -8.03 8.85 -7.82
CA ASN A 92 -8.33 8.12 -9.06
C ASN A 92 -7.07 7.74 -9.87
N LYS A 93 -5.90 8.32 -9.58
CA LYS A 93 -4.61 7.92 -10.16
C LYS A 93 -3.76 7.04 -9.25
N ASN A 94 -4.10 6.96 -7.97
CA ASN A 94 -3.43 6.15 -6.95
C ASN A 94 -4.50 5.31 -6.26
N LEU A 95 -4.95 4.26 -6.95
CA LEU A 95 -6.09 3.46 -6.51
C LEU A 95 -5.73 2.64 -5.25
N PRO A 96 -6.66 2.55 -4.28
CA PRO A 96 -6.50 1.68 -3.12
C PRO A 96 -6.67 0.21 -3.51
N THR A 97 -5.98 -0.65 -2.77
CA THR A 97 -6.09 -2.10 -2.78
C THR A 97 -5.93 -2.61 -1.35
N LEU A 98 -6.37 -3.84 -1.09
CA LEU A 98 -6.07 -4.54 0.16
C LEU A 98 -4.81 -5.38 -0.04
N ASP A 99 -3.78 -5.11 0.76
CA ASP A 99 -2.56 -5.92 0.86
C ASP A 99 -2.66 -6.79 2.11
N ARG A 100 -2.27 -8.07 2.00
CA ARG A 100 -2.31 -9.01 3.11
C ARG A 100 -1.12 -8.75 4.03
N ILE A 101 -1.36 -8.66 5.32
CA ILE A 101 -0.31 -8.51 6.33
C ILE A 101 0.47 -9.82 6.45
N ASP A 102 -0.25 -10.93 6.58
CA ASP A 102 0.28 -12.28 6.47
C ASP A 102 -0.24 -12.93 5.18
N ASN A 103 0.68 -13.29 4.28
CA ASN A 103 0.37 -13.95 3.02
C ASN A 103 -0.10 -15.41 3.18
N GLY A 104 0.13 -16.01 4.35
CA GLY A 104 -0.40 -17.33 4.73
C GLY A 104 -1.87 -17.31 5.14
N LEU A 105 -2.42 -16.13 5.42
CA LEU A 105 -3.83 -15.93 5.80
C LEU A 105 -4.62 -15.28 4.65
N GLY A 106 -5.95 -15.43 4.69
CA GLY A 106 -6.88 -14.83 3.73
C GLY A 106 -7.08 -13.33 3.92
N TYR A 107 -7.99 -12.74 3.16
CA TYR A 107 -8.33 -11.32 3.22
C TYR A 107 -9.33 -11.04 4.34
N SER A 108 -8.98 -11.26 5.61
CA SER A 108 -9.84 -10.84 6.73
C SER A 108 -9.63 -9.38 7.10
N LYS A 109 -10.62 -8.73 7.74
CA LYS A 109 -10.49 -7.33 8.21
C LYS A 109 -9.25 -7.08 9.08
N ASN A 110 -8.79 -8.09 9.81
CA ASN A 110 -7.64 -8.00 10.71
C ASN A 110 -6.31 -8.38 10.03
N ASN A 111 -6.35 -8.95 8.82
CA ASN A 111 -5.17 -9.37 8.07
C ASN A 111 -4.91 -8.50 6.82
N VAL A 112 -5.59 -7.36 6.68
CA VAL A 112 -5.39 -6.47 5.54
C VAL A 112 -4.93 -5.10 5.96
N GLN A 113 -4.10 -4.49 5.11
CA GLN A 113 -3.71 -3.10 5.19
C GLN A 113 -3.95 -2.40 3.85
N LEU A 114 -4.17 -1.09 3.89
CA LEU A 114 -4.38 -0.32 2.67
C LEU A 114 -3.04 -0.13 1.93
N ALA A 115 -2.99 -0.54 0.68
CA ALA A 115 -1.85 -0.31 -0.20
C ALA A 115 -2.34 0.26 -1.53
N CYS A 116 -1.55 1.10 -2.19
CA CYS A 116 -1.86 1.45 -3.57
C CYS A 116 -1.42 0.33 -4.51
N GLN A 117 -2.11 0.19 -5.64
CA GLN A 117 -1.88 -0.89 -6.61
C GLN A 117 -0.39 -1.08 -6.96
N TRP A 118 0.34 0.02 -7.20
CA TRP A 118 1.76 -0.05 -7.52
C TRP A 118 2.62 -0.60 -6.37
N CYS A 119 2.33 -0.21 -5.12
CA CYS A 119 3.09 -0.69 -3.96
C CYS A 119 2.77 -2.16 -3.65
N ASN A 120 1.49 -2.54 -3.74
CA ASN A 120 1.03 -3.90 -3.49
C ASN A 120 1.75 -4.91 -4.41
N VAL A 121 1.80 -4.62 -5.71
CA VAL A 121 2.55 -5.42 -6.70
C VAL A 121 4.03 -5.54 -6.34
N LYS A 122 4.63 -4.51 -5.72
CA LYS A 122 6.05 -4.52 -5.32
C LYS A 122 6.33 -5.23 -4.00
N SER A 123 5.30 -5.57 -3.23
CA SER A 123 5.47 -6.32 -1.99
C SER A 123 6.13 -7.68 -2.25
N GLU A 124 5.79 -8.38 -3.34
CA GLU A 124 6.49 -9.58 -3.86
C GLU A 124 6.86 -10.61 -2.76
N ASN A 125 6.01 -10.83 -1.76
CA ASN A 125 6.26 -11.68 -0.57
C ASN A 125 7.50 -11.30 0.27
N ARG A 126 8.07 -10.10 0.07
CA ARG A 126 9.14 -9.58 0.90
C ARG A 126 8.59 -9.08 2.23
N HIS A 127 9.46 -9.03 3.23
CA HIS A 127 9.11 -8.47 4.53
C HIS A 127 8.58 -7.02 4.36
N PRO A 128 7.41 -6.66 4.91
CA PRO A 128 6.74 -5.39 4.64
C PRO A 128 7.62 -4.16 4.89
N PHE A 129 8.45 -4.20 5.93
CA PHE A 129 9.37 -3.11 6.27
C PHE A 129 10.52 -2.94 5.27
N VAL A 130 10.98 -4.03 4.65
CA VAL A 130 12.00 -3.95 3.59
C VAL A 130 11.39 -3.30 2.35
N THR A 131 10.19 -3.73 1.96
CA THR A 131 9.45 -3.13 0.84
C THR A 131 9.16 -1.65 1.08
N LYS A 132 8.64 -1.30 2.27
CA LYS A 132 8.38 0.09 2.68
C LYS A 132 9.66 0.93 2.64
N GLY A 133 10.76 0.41 3.18
CA GLY A 133 12.07 1.06 3.15
C GLY A 133 12.54 1.39 1.72
N LEU A 134 12.50 0.41 0.82
CA LEU A 134 12.91 0.60 -0.58
C LEU A 134 12.01 1.59 -1.34
N ILE A 135 10.69 1.51 -1.12
CA ILE A 135 9.72 2.41 -1.75
C ILE A 135 9.92 3.85 -1.25
N GLN A 136 10.05 4.05 0.06
CA GLN A 136 10.22 5.37 0.64
C GLN A 136 11.56 5.98 0.30
N LEU A 137 12.64 5.19 0.32
CA LEU A 137 13.96 5.65 -0.13
C LEU A 137 13.92 6.16 -1.57
N LYS A 138 13.29 5.41 -2.48
CA LYS A 138 13.12 5.83 -3.88
C LYS A 138 12.33 7.14 -3.98
N ARG A 139 11.22 7.26 -3.25
CA ARG A 139 10.37 8.47 -3.30
C ARG A 139 11.05 9.68 -2.69
N TYR A 140 11.77 9.49 -1.59
CA TYR A 140 12.59 10.53 -0.95
C TYR A 140 13.58 11.15 -1.95
N TYR A 141 14.33 10.32 -2.68
CA TYR A 141 15.27 10.81 -3.70
C TYR A 141 14.58 11.52 -4.87
N LEU A 142 13.38 11.10 -5.27
CA LEU A 142 12.61 11.74 -6.34
C LEU A 142 11.86 13.01 -5.89
N ALA A 143 11.73 13.24 -4.59
CA ALA A 143 11.08 14.42 -4.03
C ALA A 143 12.06 15.59 -3.83
N LYS A 144 13.35 15.30 -3.61
CA LYS A 144 14.44 16.30 -3.63
C LYS A 144 14.59 16.88 -5.05
#